data_AF-A0A8I0MYK1-F1
#
_entry.id   AF-A0A8I0MYK1-F1
#
_cell.length_a   1.000
_cell.length_b   1.000
_cell.length_c   1.000
_cell.angle_alpha   90.00
_cell.angle_beta   90.00
_cell.angle_gamma   90.00
#
_symmetry.space_group_name_H-M   'P 1'
#
loop_
_entity.id
_entity.type
_entity.pdbx_description
1 polymer ?
#
loop_
_entity_poly.entity_id
_entity_poly.type
_entity_poly.pdbx_seq_one_letter_code
_entity_poly.pdbx_strand_id
1 'polypeptide(L)'
;MWCADCEAIESYFFDKTYFWFFLPTGNAEQNLKQMCTEMALTPEGVESKCVKVVVEKRGLSTFLNNIGGCLAGPEFGQSKVTTMAHDGHPDISAISRVASVETFVRRDQAR
;
A
#
# COMPACT_ATOMS: atom_id res chain seq x y z
N MET A 1 12.51 -10.26 -17.70
CA MET A 1 11.35 -10.73 -18.50
C MET A 1 10.15 -9.99 -17.95
N TRP A 2 9.62 -9.01 -18.69
CA TRP A 2 8.48 -8.18 -18.27
C TRP A 2 7.24 -8.74 -18.98
N CYS A 3 6.39 -9.46 -18.25
CA CYS A 3 5.12 -9.93 -18.78
C CYS A 3 4.03 -9.12 -18.09
N ALA A 4 3.35 -8.26 -18.85
CA ALA A 4 2.29 -7.39 -18.35
C ALA A 4 1.17 -8.17 -17.64
N ASP A 5 0.92 -9.41 -18.07
CA ASP A 5 -0.11 -10.28 -17.49
C ASP A 5 0.34 -11.00 -16.20
N CYS A 6 1.65 -11.22 -16.00
CA CYS A 6 2.14 -11.95 -14.82
C CYS A 6 2.25 -11.08 -13.55
N GLU A 7 2.18 -9.75 -13.68
CA GLU A 7 2.29 -8.81 -12.57
C GLU A 7 1.11 -7.83 -12.48
N ALA A 8 -0.08 -8.25 -12.93
CA ALA A 8 -1.27 -7.41 -12.92
C ALA A 8 -1.62 -6.95 -11.49
N ILE A 9 -1.34 -5.67 -11.23
CA ILE A 9 -1.60 -5.00 -9.95
C ILE A 9 -3.10 -4.97 -9.61
N GLU A 10 -3.96 -5.12 -10.61
CA GLU A 10 -5.42 -5.14 -10.45
C GLU A 10 -5.91 -6.25 -9.52
N SER A 11 -5.18 -7.37 -9.45
CA SER A 11 -5.48 -8.49 -8.55
C SER A 11 -5.31 -8.15 -7.05
N TYR A 12 -4.74 -6.98 -6.75
CA TYR A 12 -4.58 -6.43 -5.41
C TYR A 12 -5.72 -5.48 -5.01
N PHE A 13 -6.59 -5.11 -5.94
CA PHE A 13 -7.62 -4.11 -5.72
C PHE A 13 -9.01 -4.73 -5.62
N PHE A 14 -9.73 -4.33 -4.57
CA PHE A 14 -11.09 -4.75 -4.27
C PHE A 14 -11.99 -3.52 -4.19
N ASP A 15 -13.32 -3.72 -4.13
CA ASP A 15 -14.27 -2.60 -3.94
C ASP A 15 -13.95 -1.78 -2.70
N LYS A 16 -13.52 -2.46 -1.64
CA LYS A 16 -12.91 -1.90 -0.43
C LYS A 16 -11.61 -2.64 -0.17
N THR A 17 -10.48 -1.95 -0.33
CA THR A 17 -9.15 -2.54 -0.22
C THR A 17 -8.54 -2.21 1.13
N TYR A 18 -8.14 -3.24 1.87
CA TYR A 18 -7.45 -3.12 3.15
C TYR A 18 -5.95 -3.23 2.89
N PHE A 19 -5.28 -2.08 2.86
CA PHE A 19 -3.84 -2.01 2.70
C PHE A 19 -3.13 -2.25 4.02
N TRP A 20 -2.07 -3.05 3.96
CA TRP A 20 -1.19 -3.34 5.07
C TRP A 20 0.23 -2.92 4.68
N PHE A 21 0.71 -1.88 5.31
CA PHE A 21 2.06 -1.36 5.10
C PHE A 21 2.97 -1.81 6.22
N PHE A 22 4.18 -2.22 5.86
CA PHE A 22 5.31 -2.26 6.78
C PHE A 22 6.26 -1.11 6.41
N LEU A 23 6.58 -0.27 7.39
CA LEU A 23 7.37 0.94 7.20
C LEU A 23 8.65 0.83 8.06
N PRO A 24 9.85 0.88 7.45
CA PRO A 24 11.07 0.60 8.20
C PRO A 24 11.43 1.67 9.22
N THR A 25 10.92 2.89 9.06
CA THR A 25 11.25 4.06 9.89
C THR A 25 9.99 4.76 10.41
N GLY A 26 10.11 5.44 11.55
CA GLY A 26 9.02 6.24 12.10
C GLY A 26 8.65 7.44 11.22
N ASN A 27 9.59 7.96 10.42
CA ASN A 27 9.34 9.04 9.47
C ASN A 27 8.42 8.59 8.34
N ALA A 28 8.70 7.42 7.74
CA ALA A 28 7.82 6.82 6.74
C ALA A 28 6.41 6.55 7.30
N GLU A 29 6.32 6.11 8.56
CA GLU A 29 5.05 5.92 9.27
C GLU A 29 4.27 7.24 9.45
N GLN A 30 4.94 8.30 9.90
CA GLN A 30 4.33 9.61 10.08
C GLN A 30 3.86 10.20 8.75
N ASN A 31 4.69 10.13 7.71
CA ASN A 31 4.34 10.62 6.38
C ASN A 31 3.10 9.90 5.83
N LEU A 32 3.05 8.56 5.91
CA LEU A 32 1.89 7.79 5.47
C LEU A 32 0.63 8.20 6.24
N LYS A 33 0.73 8.31 7.58
CA LYS A 33 -0.40 8.70 8.44
C LYS A 33 -0.89 10.11 8.13
N GLN A 34 0.02 11.05 7.92
CA GLN A 34 -0.31 12.42 7.57
C GLN A 34 -1.04 12.47 6.22
N MET A 35 -0.48 11.83 5.18
CA MET A 35 -1.10 11.77 3.86
C MET A 35 -2.48 11.12 3.90
N CYS A 36 -2.66 10.03 4.67
CA CYS A 36 -3.97 9.43 4.87
C CYS A 36 -4.96 10.40 5.53
N THR A 37 -4.51 11.15 6.55
CA THR A 37 -5.33 12.15 7.24
C THR A 37 -5.78 13.27 6.30
N GLU A 38 -4.88 13.76 5.44
CA GLU A 38 -5.18 14.78 4.42
C GLU A 38 -6.19 14.27 3.38
N MET A 39 -6.22 12.97 3.13
CA MET A 39 -7.21 12.29 2.28
C MET A 39 -8.52 11.92 3.01
N ALA A 40 -8.70 12.34 4.27
CA ALA A 40 -9.82 11.95 5.12
C ALA A 40 -9.95 10.42 5.31
N LEU A 41 -8.82 9.70 5.24
CA LEU A 41 -8.71 8.29 5.59
C LEU A 41 -8.28 8.15 7.05
N THR A 42 -8.65 7.04 7.68
CA THR A 42 -8.30 6.71 9.06
C THR A 42 -7.23 5.63 9.10
N PRO A 43 -5.92 5.99 9.08
CA PRO A 43 -4.85 5.01 9.19
C PRO A 43 -4.81 4.44 10.61
N GLU A 44 -4.82 3.12 10.72
CA GLU A 44 -4.71 2.40 11.98
C GLU A 44 -3.26 1.95 12.17
N GLY A 45 -2.62 2.41 13.25
CA GLY A 45 -1.33 1.90 13.66
C GLY A 45 -1.49 0.48 14.21
N VAL A 46 -0.76 -0.47 13.63
CA VAL A 46 -0.66 -1.84 14.12
C VAL A 46 0.73 -2.03 14.76
N GLU A 47 0.91 -3.08 15.55
CA GLU A 47 2.18 -3.39 16.20
C GLU A 47 3.37 -3.42 15.20
N SER A 48 4.58 -3.10 15.70
CA SER A 48 5.84 -3.29 14.97
C SER A 48 5.97 -2.58 13.62
N LYS A 49 5.63 -1.29 13.56
CA LYS A 49 5.78 -0.42 12.37
C LYS A 49 4.86 -0.78 11.20
N CYS A 50 3.75 -1.44 11.52
CA CYS A 50 2.72 -1.77 10.55
C CYS A 50 1.62 -0.71 10.58
N VAL A 51 1.09 -0.34 9.41
CA VAL A 51 -0.05 0.58 9.30
C VAL A 51 -1.09 -0.06 8.39
N LYS A 52 -2.34 -0.12 8.86
CA LYS A 52 -3.49 -0.54 8.08
C LYS A 52 -4.24 0.69 7.58
N VAL A 53 -4.57 0.72 6.29
CA VAL A 53 -5.37 1.80 5.69
C VAL A 53 -6.44 1.17 4.82
N VAL A 54 -7.67 1.70 4.90
CA VAL A 54 -8.79 1.19 4.12
C VAL A 54 -9.15 2.20 3.05
N VAL A 55 -9.18 1.77 1.79
CA VAL A 55 -9.41 2.65 0.64
C VAL A 55 -10.48 2.04 -0.25
N GLU A 56 -11.50 2.83 -0.59
CA GLU A 56 -12.50 2.43 -1.58
C GLU A 56 -11.94 2.50 -2.99
N LYS A 57 -12.46 1.65 -3.89
CA LYS A 57 -12.01 1.57 -5.28
C LYS A 57 -11.98 2.92 -6.00
N ARG A 58 -12.92 3.81 -5.69
CA ARG A 58 -12.99 5.18 -6.26
C ARG A 58 -11.81 6.07 -5.85
N GLY A 59 -11.22 5.84 -4.68
CA GLY A 59 -10.09 6.60 -4.15
C GLY A 59 -8.72 5.99 -4.42
N LEU A 60 -8.65 4.76 -4.97
CA LEU A 60 -7.40 4.01 -5.16
C LEU A 60 -6.36 4.77 -5.99
N SER A 61 -6.74 5.31 -7.14
CA SER A 61 -5.78 5.99 -8.02
C SER A 61 -5.17 7.23 -7.36
N THR A 62 -5.99 8.06 -6.70
CA THR A 62 -5.52 9.22 -5.95
C THR A 62 -4.59 8.80 -4.79
N PHE A 63 -4.96 7.73 -4.08
CA PHE A 63 -4.17 7.20 -2.97
C PHE A 63 -2.79 6.72 -3.42
N LEU A 64 -2.71 5.95 -4.51
CA LEU A 64 -1.45 5.42 -5.03
C LEU A 64 -0.54 6.53 -5.59
N ASN A 65 -1.12 7.54 -6.24
CA ASN A 65 -0.38 8.72 -6.68
C ASN A 65 0.22 9.48 -5.49
N ASN A 66 -0.54 9.66 -4.41
CA ASN A 66 -0.06 10.35 -3.21
C ASN A 66 1.01 9.54 -2.46
N ILE A 67 0.88 8.20 -2.39
CA ILE A 67 1.91 7.33 -1.80
C ILE A 67 3.26 7.49 -2.51
N GLY A 68 3.26 7.53 -3.83
CA GLY A 68 4.48 7.68 -4.62
C GLY A 68 5.26 8.98 -4.32
N GLY A 69 4.56 10.04 -3.91
CA GLY A 69 5.18 11.30 -3.47
C GLY A 69 5.46 11.39 -1.96
N CYS A 70 4.80 10.57 -1.16
CA CYS A 70 4.86 10.57 0.31
C CYS A 70 6.10 9.85 0.87
N LEU A 71 6.51 8.77 0.20
CA LEU A 71 7.70 7.99 0.56
C LEU A 71 8.84 8.32 -0.41
N ALA A 72 10.04 8.59 0.13
CA ALA A 72 11.19 8.98 -0.67
C ALA A 72 12.44 8.15 -0.35
N GLY A 73 13.31 8.02 -1.34
CA GLY A 73 14.64 7.43 -1.17
C GLY A 73 14.60 5.95 -0.73
N PRO A 74 15.56 5.50 0.09
CA PRO A 74 15.68 4.10 0.51
C PRO A 74 14.44 3.56 1.24
N GLU A 75 13.70 4.43 1.95
CA GLU A 75 12.51 4.05 2.70
C GLU A 75 11.39 3.56 1.78
N PHE A 76 11.29 4.11 0.57
CA PHE A 76 10.26 3.74 -0.41
C PHE A 76 10.45 2.31 -0.95
N GLY A 77 11.70 1.94 -1.27
CA GLY A 77 12.04 0.60 -1.76
C GLY A 77 12.01 -0.48 -0.66
N GLN A 78 12.27 -0.07 0.60
CA GLN A 78 12.28 -0.99 1.74
C GLN A 78 10.91 -1.19 2.38
N SER A 79 10.00 -0.21 2.25
CA SER A 79 8.61 -0.35 2.68
C SER A 79 7.91 -1.47 1.92
N LYS A 80 7.09 -2.24 2.63
CA LYS A 80 6.32 -3.35 2.04
C LYS A 80 4.83 -3.06 2.09
N VAL A 81 4.10 -3.63 1.15
CA VAL A 81 2.63 -3.54 1.09
C VAL A 81 2.02 -4.88 0.71
N THR A 82 0.89 -5.18 1.33
CA THR A 82 -0.07 -6.18 0.84
C THR A 82 -1.49 -5.66 1.00
N THR A 83 -2.45 -6.38 0.43
CA THR A 83 -3.85 -5.98 0.32
C THR A 83 -4.78 -7.13 0.68
N MET A 84 -5.90 -6.83 1.33
CA MET A 84 -6.98 -7.77 1.61
C MET A 84 -8.34 -7.22 1.14
N ALA A 85 -9.28 -8.12 0.91
CA ALA A 85 -10.67 -7.80 0.56
C ALA A 85 -11.57 -7.55 1.79
N HIS A 86 -11.11 -7.94 2.98
CA HIS A 86 -11.86 -7.87 4.22
C HIS A 86 -10.98 -7.38 5.37
N ASP A 87 -11.63 -6.97 6.45
CA ASP A 87 -10.94 -6.61 7.70
C ASP A 87 -10.40 -7.85 8.40
N GLY A 88 -9.38 -7.68 9.23
CA GLY A 88 -8.66 -8.76 9.90
C GLY A 88 -7.19 -8.86 9.49
N HIS A 89 -6.50 -9.84 10.06
CA HIS A 89 -5.06 -10.03 9.82
C HIS A 89 -4.76 -10.63 8.43
N PRO A 90 -3.62 -10.25 7.81
CA PRO A 90 -3.17 -10.85 6.55
C PRO A 90 -3.14 -12.38 6.61
N ASP A 91 -3.86 -13.01 5.68
CA ASP A 91 -3.82 -14.45 5.49
C ASP A 91 -2.62 -14.87 4.64
N ILE A 92 -2.44 -16.18 4.44
CA ILE A 92 -1.34 -16.73 3.63
C ILE A 92 -1.36 -16.18 2.20
N SER A 93 -2.54 -15.91 1.63
CA SER A 93 -2.67 -15.36 0.28
C SER A 93 -2.24 -13.89 0.21
N ALA A 94 -2.52 -13.10 1.24
CA ALA A 94 -2.04 -11.74 1.37
C ALA A 94 -0.51 -11.73 1.59
N ILE A 95 0.00 -12.62 2.44
CA ILE A 95 1.44 -12.72 2.72
C ILE A 95 2.23 -13.13 1.46
N SER A 96 1.72 -14.07 0.65
CA SER A 96 2.39 -14.49 -0.58
C SER A 96 2.43 -13.41 -1.67
N ARG A 97 1.62 -12.36 -1.51
CA ARG A 97 1.51 -11.24 -2.46
C ARG A 97 2.26 -9.99 -2.02
N VAL A 98 2.97 -10.01 -0.90
CA VAL A 98 3.73 -8.84 -0.41
C VAL A 98 4.69 -8.31 -1.47
N ALA A 99 4.62 -7.01 -1.74
CA ALA A 99 5.50 -6.29 -2.66
C ALA A 99 6.20 -5.13 -1.95
N SER A 100 7.26 -4.57 -2.55
CA SER A 100 7.72 -3.23 -2.14
C SER A 100 6.70 -2.19 -2.55
N VAL A 101 6.53 -1.13 -1.75
CA VAL A 101 5.63 -0.03 -2.09
C VAL A 101 6.07 0.62 -3.41
N GLU A 102 7.37 0.76 -3.63
CA GLU A 102 7.93 1.24 -4.89
C GLU A 102 7.46 0.42 -6.10
N THR A 103 7.62 -0.91 -6.07
CA THR A 103 7.18 -1.77 -7.17
C THR A 103 5.67 -1.70 -7.33
N PHE A 104 4.93 -1.65 -6.23
CA PHE A 104 3.47 -1.56 -6.22
C PHE A 104 2.96 -0.30 -6.94
N VAL A 105 3.51 0.87 -6.60
CA VAL A 105 3.16 2.16 -7.24
C VAL A 105 3.60 2.20 -8.70
N ARG A 106 4.82 1.74 -9.01
CA ARG A 106 5.32 1.72 -10.40
C ARG A 106 4.47 0.83 -11.31
N ARG A 107 3.96 -0.30 -10.80
CA ARG A 107 3.06 -1.19 -11.55
C ARG A 107 1.70 -0.55 -11.82
N ASP A 108 1.16 0.23 -10.89
CA ASP A 108 -0.08 1.00 -11.13
C ASP A 108 0.12 2.12 -12.16
N GLN A 109 1.26 2.82 -12.12
CA GLN A 109 1.59 3.89 -13.07
C GLN A 109 1.92 3.40 -14.48
N ALA A 110 2.34 2.14 -14.63
CA ALA A 110 2.65 1.54 -15.93
C ALA A 110 1.40 1.10 -16.72
N ARG A 111 0.20 1.28 -16.14
CA ARG A 111 -1.09 1.03 -16.79
C ARG A 111 -1.50 2.19 -17.68
#